data_AF-A0AAD1VLJ9-F1
#
_entry.id   AF-A0AAD1VLJ9-F1
#
_cell.length_a   1.000
_cell.length_b   1.000
_cell.length_c   1.000
_cell.angle_alpha   90.00
_cell.angle_beta   90.00
_cell.angle_gamma   90.00
#
_symmetry.space_group_name_H-M   'P 1'
#
loop_
_entity.id
_entity.type
_entity.pdbx_description
1 polymer ?
#
loop_
_entity_poly.entity_id
_entity_poly.type
_entity_poly.pdbx_seq_one_letter_code
_entity_poly.pdbx_strand_id
1 'polypeptide(L)'
;MSSKSVIQLKQLSDTWWTCQHAACNAVLKTLDPLLETLKILAEGNHTERAVEAKSIHQFIDFGFILALVFFENILKRTQTLSNMLQARDLDMASAVLLVRTIIQELEEVRNPESEPEASSNSGTIGHVWAETIQLSMKCGIPAPTDEYTEPPSKKRDRWPPFYLRNSIILETVGHRQQLLRKEDFIKKFMYVVLDRIISELKSRFSRDSLEIMEGVQSLNP
;
A
#
# COMPACT_ATOMS: atom_id res chain seq x y z
N MET A 1 8.95 -45.81 18.19
CA MET A 1 7.59 -45.25 18.26
C MET A 1 7.68 -43.80 17.80
N SER A 2 7.21 -43.50 16.59
CA SER A 2 7.30 -42.14 16.02
C SER A 2 6.10 -41.32 16.47
N SER A 3 6.35 -40.29 17.27
CA SER A 3 5.35 -39.28 17.63
C SER A 3 4.85 -38.60 16.35
N LYS A 4 3.56 -38.76 16.04
CA LYS A 4 2.92 -38.00 14.96
C LYS A 4 2.83 -36.56 15.45
N SER A 5 3.59 -35.65 14.84
CA SER A 5 3.42 -34.22 15.06
C SER A 5 2.01 -33.82 14.61
N VAL A 6 1.19 -33.38 15.56
CA VAL A 6 -0.11 -32.79 15.27
C VAL A 6 0.12 -31.58 14.37
N ILE A 7 -0.55 -31.55 13.22
CA ILE A 7 -0.52 -30.40 12.31
C ILE A 7 -1.26 -29.26 13.03
N GLN A 8 -0.51 -28.37 13.67
CA GLN A 8 -1.05 -27.14 14.23
C GLN A 8 -0.90 -26.03 13.19
N LEU A 9 -1.97 -25.26 12.98
CA LEU A 9 -1.90 -24.02 12.23
C LEU A 9 -0.83 -23.14 12.88
N LYS A 10 0.17 -22.72 12.11
CA LYS A 10 1.13 -21.71 12.54
C LYS A 10 0.33 -20.49 12.98
N GLN A 11 0.53 -20.06 14.23
CA GLN A 11 -0.02 -18.81 14.74
C GLN A 11 0.38 -17.69 13.77
N LEU A 12 -0.60 -16.95 13.22
CA LEU A 12 -0.29 -15.72 12.50
C LEU A 12 0.46 -14.83 13.50
N SER A 13 1.72 -14.51 13.23
CA SER A 13 2.46 -13.65 14.14
C SER A 13 1.84 -12.25 14.10
N ASP A 14 1.31 -11.79 15.23
CA ASP A 14 0.69 -10.46 15.41
C ASP A 14 1.59 -9.29 14.96
N THR A 15 2.90 -9.55 14.88
CA THR A 15 3.93 -8.63 14.39
C THR A 15 3.79 -8.23 12.92
N TRP A 16 3.12 -8.99 12.04
CA TRP A 16 3.20 -8.70 10.60
C TRP A 16 2.31 -7.54 10.16
N TRP A 17 1.08 -7.48 10.64
CA TRP A 17 0.14 -6.41 10.27
C TRP A 17 0.48 -5.08 10.96
N THR A 18 0.81 -5.14 12.25
CA THR A 18 1.25 -3.98 13.05
C THR A 18 2.59 -3.42 12.56
N CYS A 19 3.54 -4.28 12.15
CA CYS A 19 4.82 -3.83 11.58
C CYS A 19 4.65 -3.13 10.24
N GLN A 20 3.67 -3.51 9.41
CA GLN A 20 3.47 -2.88 8.10
C GLN A 20 3.12 -1.40 8.19
N HIS A 21 2.16 -1.03 9.06
CA HIS A 21 1.85 0.39 9.28
C HIS A 21 3.06 1.15 9.85
N ALA A 22 3.74 0.58 10.84
CA ALA A 22 4.93 1.19 11.45
C ALA A 22 6.06 1.40 10.44
N ALA A 23 6.32 0.42 9.57
CA ALA A 23 7.33 0.49 8.51
C ALA A 23 6.94 1.54 7.45
N CYS A 24 5.69 1.54 7.00
CA CYS A 24 5.17 2.52 6.04
C CYS A 24 5.32 3.96 6.58
N ASN A 25 4.92 4.18 7.82
CA ASN A 25 5.04 5.47 8.50
C ASN A 25 6.50 5.88 8.71
N ALA A 26 7.38 4.94 9.08
CA ALA A 26 8.80 5.21 9.24
C ALA A 26 9.43 5.68 7.92
N VAL A 27 9.18 4.98 6.80
CA VAL A 27 9.65 5.37 5.47
C VAL A 27 9.06 6.73 5.07
N LEU A 28 7.77 6.98 5.30
CA LEU A 28 7.13 8.26 4.97
C LEU A 28 7.78 9.44 5.71
N LYS A 29 8.03 9.28 7.01
CA LYS A 29 8.68 10.31 7.84
C LYS A 29 10.14 10.54 7.50
N THR A 30 10.82 9.51 7.01
CA THR A 30 12.26 9.54 6.73
C THR A 30 12.57 9.60 5.25
N LEU A 31 11.58 9.82 4.36
CA LEU A 31 11.78 9.71 2.92
C LEU A 31 12.84 10.68 2.40
N ASP A 32 12.79 11.93 2.84
CA ASP A 32 13.72 12.98 2.45
C ASP A 32 15.18 12.66 2.88
N PRO A 33 15.49 12.38 4.17
CA PRO A 33 16.83 11.95 4.54
C PRO A 33 17.23 10.60 3.93
N LEU A 34 16.29 9.70 3.66
CA LEU A 34 16.56 8.44 2.97
C LEU A 34 17.02 8.67 1.52
N LEU A 35 16.39 9.58 0.80
CA LEU A 35 16.82 9.95 -0.54
C LEU A 35 18.19 10.61 -0.55
N GLU A 36 18.47 11.47 0.43
CA GLU A 36 19.78 12.11 0.55
C GLU A 36 20.89 11.11 0.86
N THR A 37 20.65 10.19 1.80
CA THR A 37 21.61 9.12 2.11
C THR A 37 21.85 8.20 0.91
N LEU A 38 20.82 7.87 0.13
CA LEU A 38 20.97 7.10 -1.11
C LEU A 38 21.81 7.84 -2.16
N LYS A 39 21.68 9.16 -2.30
CA LYS A 39 22.52 9.96 -3.20
C LYS A 39 23.99 9.94 -2.77
N ILE A 40 24.26 10.16 -1.48
CA ILE A 40 25.62 10.11 -0.93
C ILE A 40 26.26 8.73 -1.17
N LEU A 41 25.51 7.65 -0.93
CA LEU A 41 25.99 6.29 -1.18
C LEU A 41 26.22 5.99 -2.67
N ALA A 42 25.39 6.54 -3.55
CA ALA A 42 25.51 6.43 -5.01
C ALA A 42 26.78 7.12 -5.58
N GLU A 43 27.26 8.15 -4.90
CA GLU A 43 28.47 8.91 -5.27
C GLU A 43 29.75 8.39 -4.57
N GLY A 44 29.59 7.46 -3.63
CA GLY A 44 30.70 6.91 -2.86
C GLY A 44 31.65 6.00 -3.68
N ASN A 45 32.83 5.75 -3.10
CA ASN A 45 33.89 4.97 -3.75
C ASN A 45 33.62 3.46 -3.82
N HIS A 46 32.65 2.94 -3.04
CA HIS A 46 32.30 1.52 -3.04
C HIS A 46 31.33 1.19 -4.18
N THR A 47 31.85 0.58 -5.24
CA THR A 47 31.11 0.30 -6.48
C THR A 47 29.82 -0.48 -6.28
N GLU A 48 29.83 -1.56 -5.49
CA GLU A 48 28.64 -2.39 -5.24
C GLU A 48 27.54 -1.60 -4.52
N ARG A 49 27.89 -0.92 -3.42
CA ARG A 49 26.96 -0.08 -2.66
C ARG A 49 26.43 1.08 -3.50
N ALA A 50 27.27 1.68 -4.34
CA ALA A 50 26.87 2.75 -5.22
C ALA A 50 25.87 2.29 -6.28
N VAL A 51 26.06 1.08 -6.84
CA VAL A 51 25.11 0.48 -7.79
C VAL A 51 23.78 0.16 -7.11
N GLU A 52 23.83 -0.44 -5.92
CA GLU A 52 22.62 -0.76 -5.15
C GLU A 52 21.85 0.51 -4.77
N ALA A 53 22.53 1.53 -4.23
CA ALA A 53 21.92 2.81 -3.87
C ALA A 53 21.27 3.51 -5.07
N LYS A 54 21.94 3.51 -6.24
CA LYS A 54 21.36 4.02 -7.49
C LYS A 54 20.11 3.26 -7.90
N SER A 55 20.13 1.94 -7.77
CA SER A 55 18.97 1.11 -8.12
C SER A 55 17.78 1.40 -7.19
N ILE A 56 17.99 1.49 -5.87
CA ILE A 56 16.95 1.82 -4.89
C ILE A 56 16.41 3.23 -5.15
N HIS A 57 17.28 4.21 -5.39
CA HIS A 57 16.88 5.58 -5.69
C HIS A 57 16.00 5.65 -6.95
N GLN A 58 16.28 4.85 -7.98
CA GLN A 58 15.46 4.77 -9.20
C GLN A 58 14.08 4.15 -8.96
N PHE A 59 13.89 3.33 -7.93
CA PHE A 59 12.59 2.75 -7.58
C PHE A 59 11.67 3.73 -6.84
N ILE A 60 12.22 4.79 -6.24
CA ILE A 60 11.46 5.82 -5.53
C ILE A 60 10.97 6.85 -6.56
N ASP A 61 9.97 6.46 -7.34
CA ASP A 61 9.26 7.30 -8.29
C ASP A 61 8.02 7.96 -7.64
N PHE A 62 7.34 8.85 -8.37
CA PHE A 62 6.10 9.45 -7.89
C PHE A 62 5.04 8.40 -7.51
N GLY A 63 4.96 7.31 -8.28
CA GLY A 63 4.04 6.21 -8.00
C GLY A 63 4.32 5.53 -6.66
N PHE A 64 5.59 5.38 -6.29
CA PHE A 64 5.99 4.90 -4.97
C PHE A 64 5.55 5.85 -3.86
N ILE A 65 5.76 7.17 -4.03
CA ILE A 65 5.30 8.16 -3.04
C ILE A 65 3.79 8.11 -2.88
N LEU A 66 3.05 8.09 -4.00
CA LEU A 66 1.59 8.00 -3.98
C LEU A 66 1.14 6.74 -3.25
N ALA A 67 1.74 5.60 -3.56
CA ALA A 67 1.44 4.35 -2.87
C ALA A 67 1.74 4.46 -1.37
N LEU A 68 2.85 5.08 -0.98
CA LEU A 68 3.25 5.23 0.42
C LEU A 68 2.25 6.08 1.20
N VAL A 69 1.86 7.25 0.68
CA VAL A 69 0.85 8.14 1.31
C VAL A 69 -0.51 7.43 1.38
N PHE A 70 -0.91 6.80 0.28
CA PHE A 70 -2.20 6.13 0.19
C PHE A 70 -2.30 4.93 1.12
N PHE A 71 -1.27 4.08 1.17
CA PHE A 71 -1.24 2.94 2.08
C PHE A 71 -1.08 3.39 3.54
N GLU A 72 -0.40 4.48 3.85
CA GLU A 72 -0.39 5.01 5.22
C GLU A 72 -1.81 5.34 5.68
N ASN A 73 -2.59 6.06 4.88
CA ASN A 73 -3.97 6.42 5.19
C ASN A 73 -4.86 5.17 5.42
N ILE A 74 -4.75 4.16 4.56
CA ILE A 74 -5.51 2.91 4.68
C ILE A 74 -5.06 2.07 5.88
N LEU A 75 -3.75 1.89 6.04
CA LEU A 75 -3.17 1.06 7.10
C LEU A 75 -3.45 1.67 8.47
N LYS A 76 -3.39 3.00 8.59
CA LYS A 76 -3.72 3.70 9.84
C LYS A 76 -5.16 3.46 10.29
N ARG A 77 -6.13 3.50 9.36
CA ARG A 77 -7.56 3.21 9.67
C ARG A 77 -7.76 1.76 10.10
N THR A 78 -7.18 0.83 9.35
CA THR A 78 -7.29 -0.61 9.62
C THR A 78 -6.49 -1.05 10.85
N GLN A 79 -5.44 -0.32 11.23
CA GLN A 79 -4.65 -0.57 12.44
C GLN A 79 -5.49 -0.46 13.71
N THR A 80 -6.37 0.54 13.79
CA THR A 80 -7.26 0.72 14.94
C THR A 80 -8.17 -0.50 15.13
N LEU A 81 -8.72 -1.02 14.03
CA LEU A 81 -9.51 -2.25 14.04
C LEU A 81 -8.69 -3.46 14.46
N SER A 82 -7.49 -3.62 13.91
CA SER A 82 -6.59 -4.71 14.27
C SER A 82 -6.27 -4.70 15.76
N ASN A 83 -5.98 -3.53 16.34
CA ASN A 83 -5.66 -3.39 17.76
C ASN A 83 -6.84 -3.77 18.65
N MET A 84 -8.05 -3.33 18.30
CA MET A 84 -9.25 -3.64 19.08
C MET A 84 -9.65 -5.11 18.95
N LEU A 85 -9.55 -5.72 17.77
CA LEU A 85 -9.81 -7.17 17.60
C LEU A 85 -8.81 -8.05 18.35
N GLN A 86 -7.60 -7.55 18.61
CA GLN A 86 -6.56 -8.23 19.38
C GLN A 86 -6.55 -7.84 20.87
N ALA A 87 -7.44 -6.94 21.29
CA ALA A 87 -7.54 -6.54 22.68
C ALA A 87 -8.00 -7.73 23.55
N ARG A 88 -7.43 -7.85 24.74
CA ARG A 88 -7.78 -8.93 25.70
C ARG A 88 -9.26 -8.89 26.06
N ASP A 89 -9.79 -7.69 26.20
CA ASP A 89 -11.20 -7.43 26.50
C ASP A 89 -11.86 -6.93 25.21
N LEU A 90 -12.41 -7.86 24.43
CA LEU A 90 -13.10 -7.53 23.19
C LEU A 90 -14.54 -7.13 23.50
N ASP A 91 -14.89 -5.86 23.30
CA ASP A 91 -16.29 -5.44 23.22
C ASP A 91 -16.81 -5.62 21.78
N MET A 92 -17.66 -6.63 21.59
CA MET A 92 -18.25 -6.95 20.30
C MET A 92 -19.12 -5.82 19.74
N ALA A 93 -19.81 -5.07 20.58
CA ALA A 93 -20.64 -3.95 20.13
C ALA A 93 -19.76 -2.83 19.54
N SER A 94 -18.71 -2.45 20.28
CA SER A 94 -17.68 -1.54 19.79
C SER A 94 -16.98 -2.08 18.54
N ALA A 95 -16.76 -3.40 18.46
CA ALA A 95 -16.08 -4.00 17.32
C ALA A 95 -16.87 -3.93 16.02
N VAL A 96 -18.15 -4.27 16.08
CA VAL A 96 -19.08 -4.13 14.96
C VAL A 96 -19.21 -2.68 14.55
N LEU A 97 -19.30 -1.77 15.52
CA LEU A 97 -19.37 -0.33 15.23
C LEU A 97 -18.11 0.13 14.50
N LEU A 98 -16.92 -0.21 15.00
CA LEU A 98 -15.66 0.20 14.39
C LEU A 98 -15.47 -0.36 12.98
N VAL A 99 -15.85 -1.62 12.73
CA VAL A 99 -15.84 -2.19 11.38
C VAL A 99 -16.73 -1.38 10.43
N ARG A 100 -17.96 -1.06 10.86
CA ARG A 100 -18.89 -0.27 10.04
C ARG A 100 -18.35 1.13 9.77
N THR A 101 -17.80 1.78 10.78
CA THR A 101 -17.16 3.09 10.66
C THR A 101 -16.01 3.06 9.65
N ILE A 102 -15.11 2.07 9.73
CA ILE A 102 -13.98 1.97 8.79
C ILE A 102 -14.44 1.68 7.37
N ILE A 103 -15.46 0.83 7.18
CA ILE A 103 -16.04 0.60 5.85
C ILE A 103 -16.60 1.91 5.29
N GLN A 104 -17.36 2.67 6.10
CA GLN A 104 -17.91 3.95 5.70
C GLN A 104 -16.80 4.96 5.35
N GLU A 105 -15.78 5.08 6.20
CA GLU A 105 -14.63 5.94 5.94
C GLU A 105 -13.92 5.58 4.62
N LEU A 106 -13.71 4.29 4.34
CA LEU A 106 -13.08 3.84 3.09
C LEU A 106 -13.98 4.11 1.86
N GLU A 107 -15.30 4.00 2.01
CA GLU A 107 -16.27 4.37 0.98
C GLU A 107 -16.28 5.88 0.72
N GLU A 108 -16.15 6.70 1.77
CA GLU A 108 -15.98 8.15 1.66
C GLU A 108 -14.67 8.50 0.96
N VAL A 109 -13.54 7.86 1.32
CA VAL A 109 -12.26 8.04 0.62
C VAL A 109 -12.39 7.74 -0.87
N ARG A 110 -13.17 6.71 -1.22
CA ARG A 110 -13.45 6.32 -2.61
C ARG A 110 -14.34 7.31 -3.34
N ASN A 111 -15.24 8.02 -2.65
CA ASN A 111 -16.23 8.89 -3.27
C ASN A 111 -15.57 10.18 -3.82
N PRO A 112 -15.66 10.48 -5.12
CA PRO A 112 -15.10 11.71 -5.68
C PRO A 112 -15.80 12.99 -5.21
N GLU A 113 -17.05 12.90 -4.75
CA GLU A 113 -17.89 14.05 -4.36
C GLU A 113 -17.87 14.35 -2.85
N SER A 114 -17.18 13.54 -2.04
CA SER A 114 -17.11 13.80 -0.59
C SER A 114 -16.33 15.09 -0.32
N GLU A 115 -16.98 16.09 0.29
CA GLU A 115 -16.31 17.31 0.71
C GLU A 115 -15.33 17.04 1.86
N PRO A 116 -14.19 17.75 1.91
CA PRO A 116 -13.27 17.67 3.04
C PRO A 116 -13.89 18.39 4.25
N GLU A 117 -14.68 17.68 5.03
CA GLU A 117 -15.15 18.22 6.31
C GLU A 117 -13.93 18.46 7.23
N ALA A 118 -13.78 19.72 7.66
CA ALA A 118 -12.59 20.27 8.31
C ALA A 118 -12.18 19.61 9.64
N SER A 119 -12.94 18.64 10.16
CA SER A 119 -12.69 18.02 11.47
C SER A 119 -12.26 16.55 11.44
N SER A 120 -12.29 15.84 10.31
CA SER A 120 -11.92 14.40 10.33
C SER A 120 -11.38 13.80 9.01
N ASN A 121 -11.62 14.42 7.85
CA ASN A 121 -11.41 13.75 6.57
C ASN A 121 -10.12 14.19 5.84
N SER A 122 -8.96 13.87 6.43
CA SER A 122 -7.63 13.92 5.79
C SER A 122 -7.40 12.78 4.78
N GLY A 123 -8.46 12.19 4.23
CA GLY A 123 -8.41 10.87 3.59
C GLY A 123 -8.79 10.79 2.12
N THR A 124 -9.46 11.81 1.57
CA THR A 124 -10.02 11.71 0.21
C THR A 124 -8.92 11.50 -0.84
N ILE A 125 -9.27 10.90 -1.99
CA ILE A 125 -8.33 10.73 -3.11
C ILE A 125 -7.68 12.07 -3.51
N GLY A 126 -8.44 13.17 -3.48
CA GLY A 126 -7.94 14.51 -3.75
C GLY A 126 -6.89 14.96 -2.73
N HIS A 127 -7.14 14.72 -1.43
CA HIS A 127 -6.19 15.04 -0.37
C HIS A 127 -4.91 14.21 -0.48
N VAL A 128 -5.04 12.89 -0.64
CA VAL A 128 -3.90 11.98 -0.84
C VAL A 128 -3.05 12.42 -2.04
N TRP A 129 -3.70 12.83 -3.13
CA TRP A 129 -2.99 13.34 -4.30
C TRP A 129 -2.25 14.65 -4.03
N ALA A 130 -2.90 15.60 -3.33
CA ALA A 130 -2.28 16.87 -2.98
C ALA A 130 -1.08 16.70 -2.03
N GLU A 131 -1.22 15.85 -1.01
CA GLU A 131 -0.14 15.49 -0.09
C GLU A 131 1.03 14.83 -0.84
N THR A 132 0.72 13.93 -1.78
CA THR A 132 1.74 13.28 -2.63
C THR A 132 2.53 14.32 -3.45
N ILE A 133 1.85 15.31 -4.04
CA ILE A 133 2.53 16.40 -4.78
C ILE A 133 3.44 17.20 -3.84
N GLN A 134 2.96 17.58 -2.66
CA GLN A 134 3.78 18.34 -1.70
C GLN A 134 5.02 17.55 -1.27
N LEU A 135 4.85 16.26 -1.01
CA LEU A 135 5.93 15.39 -0.59
C LEU A 135 6.92 15.11 -1.74
N SER A 136 6.43 14.93 -2.97
CA SER A 136 7.29 14.77 -4.15
C SER A 136 8.10 16.03 -4.43
N MET A 137 7.49 17.22 -4.32
CA MET A 137 8.19 18.50 -4.45
C MET A 137 9.29 18.65 -3.41
N LYS A 138 8.98 18.33 -2.13
CA LYS A 138 9.97 18.36 -1.05
C LYS A 138 11.16 17.44 -1.35
N CYS A 139 10.90 16.25 -1.89
CA CYS A 139 11.91 15.24 -2.20
C CYS A 139 12.64 15.46 -3.54
N GLY A 140 12.26 16.48 -4.32
CA GLY A 140 12.82 16.73 -5.66
C GLY A 140 12.44 15.67 -6.70
N ILE A 141 11.32 14.98 -6.52
CA ILE A 141 10.82 13.93 -7.42
C ILE A 141 9.76 14.55 -8.35
N PRO A 142 9.91 14.40 -9.69
CA PRO A 142 9.00 15.01 -10.64
C PRO A 142 7.60 14.41 -10.53
N ALA A 143 6.60 15.28 -10.41
CA ALA A 143 5.20 14.88 -10.46
C ALA A 143 4.76 14.62 -11.92
N PRO A 144 3.80 13.71 -12.14
CA PRO A 144 3.22 13.51 -13.45
C PRO A 144 2.56 14.82 -13.90
N THR A 145 3.00 15.31 -15.06
CA THR A 145 2.46 16.52 -15.69
C THR A 145 1.28 16.09 -16.57
N ASP A 146 0.15 16.81 -16.51
CA ASP A 146 -1.01 16.55 -17.38
C ASP A 146 -0.74 16.91 -18.86
N GLU A 147 0.38 17.59 -19.14
CA GLU A 147 0.87 17.82 -20.48
C GLU A 147 1.35 16.50 -21.09
N TYR A 148 0.89 16.22 -22.30
CA TYR A 148 1.38 15.13 -23.15
C TYR A 148 2.89 15.31 -23.36
N THR A 149 3.69 14.77 -22.45
CA THR A 149 5.10 14.53 -22.73
C THR A 149 5.14 13.17 -23.40
N GLU A 150 5.61 13.11 -24.64
CA GLU A 150 5.84 11.83 -25.31
C GLU A 150 6.56 10.89 -24.35
N PRO A 151 6.12 9.63 -24.19
CA PRO A 151 6.79 8.69 -23.31
C PRO A 151 8.29 8.69 -23.68
N PRO A 152 9.21 8.74 -22.69
CA PRO A 152 10.63 8.79 -22.97
C PRO A 152 10.95 7.68 -23.95
N SER A 153 11.43 8.11 -25.13
CA SER A 153 11.71 7.29 -26.32
C SER A 153 11.97 5.82 -26.00
N LYS A 154 11.22 4.93 -26.67
CA LYS A 154 11.31 3.46 -26.60
C LYS A 154 12.72 3.03 -26.21
N LYS A 155 12.88 2.44 -25.01
CA LYS A 155 14.15 1.81 -24.62
C LYS A 155 14.59 0.92 -25.78
N ARG A 156 15.84 1.09 -26.25
CA ARG A 156 16.45 0.35 -27.37
C ARG A 156 15.86 -1.05 -27.50
N ASP A 157 15.30 -1.37 -28.66
CA ASP A 157 14.88 -2.73 -29.00
C ASP A 157 16.08 -3.65 -28.81
N ARG A 158 16.09 -4.38 -27.70
CA ARG A 158 17.09 -5.41 -27.46
C ARG A 158 16.70 -6.57 -28.35
N TRP A 159 17.50 -6.83 -29.37
CA TRP A 159 17.33 -8.03 -30.17
C TRP A 159 17.45 -9.23 -29.24
N PRO A 160 16.46 -10.13 -29.19
CA PRO A 160 16.59 -11.34 -28.40
C PRO A 160 17.79 -12.13 -28.92
N PRO A 161 18.57 -12.76 -28.03
CA PRO A 161 19.69 -13.58 -28.45
C PRO A 161 19.20 -14.67 -29.41
N PHE A 162 20.07 -15.07 -30.35
CA PHE A 162 19.68 -15.86 -31.54
C PHE A 162 18.88 -17.13 -31.20
N TYR A 163 19.19 -17.77 -30.07
CA TYR A 163 18.52 -18.99 -29.61
C TYR A 163 17.07 -18.80 -29.09
N LEU A 164 16.63 -17.55 -28.84
CA LEU A 164 15.26 -17.22 -28.43
C LEU A 164 14.37 -16.71 -29.57
N ARG A 165 14.86 -16.69 -30.82
CA ARG A 165 14.10 -16.15 -31.97
C ARG A 165 12.80 -16.90 -32.28
N ASN A 166 12.70 -18.18 -31.89
CA ASN A 166 11.52 -19.00 -32.08
C ASN A 166 10.71 -19.21 -30.78
N SER A 167 11.03 -18.46 -29.73
CA SER A 167 10.24 -18.48 -28.49
C SER A 167 9.19 -17.38 -28.54
N ILE A 168 7.98 -17.69 -28.07
CA ILE A 168 6.91 -16.70 -27.90
C ILE A 168 6.96 -16.25 -26.44
N ILE A 169 7.21 -14.96 -26.24
CA ILE A 169 7.08 -14.34 -24.92
C ILE A 169 5.58 -14.13 -24.67
N LEU A 170 5.02 -14.91 -23.75
CA LEU A 170 3.60 -14.78 -23.39
C LEU A 170 3.38 -13.54 -22.51
N GLU A 171 4.29 -13.28 -21.57
CA GLU A 171 4.30 -12.10 -20.70
C GLU A 171 5.74 -11.73 -20.32
N THR A 172 6.01 -10.44 -20.11
CA THR A 172 7.27 -9.96 -19.51
C THR A 172 7.10 -9.77 -18.01
N VAL A 173 7.84 -10.53 -17.21
CA VAL A 173 7.98 -10.24 -15.77
C VAL A 173 8.79 -8.94 -15.57
N GLY A 174 8.27 -8.03 -14.75
CA GLY A 174 8.98 -6.79 -14.37
C GLY A 174 8.73 -5.57 -15.25
N HIS A 175 7.85 -5.62 -16.26
CA HIS A 175 7.41 -4.39 -16.95
C HIS A 175 6.33 -3.69 -16.12
N ARG A 176 6.73 -2.76 -15.25
CA ARG A 176 5.79 -1.87 -14.54
C ARG A 176 5.17 -0.95 -15.59
N GLN A 177 3.86 -1.06 -15.84
CA GLN A 177 3.15 -0.03 -16.61
C GLN A 177 3.40 1.32 -15.94
N GLN A 178 4.03 2.24 -16.66
CA GLN A 178 4.22 3.59 -16.15
C GLN A 178 2.87 4.29 -16.16
N LEU A 179 2.30 4.48 -14.97
CA LEU A 179 1.12 5.33 -14.79
C LEU A 179 1.62 6.77 -14.92
N LEU A 180 1.27 7.43 -16.02
CA LEU A 180 1.76 8.77 -16.34
C LEU A 180 0.72 9.84 -16.03
N ARG A 181 -0.57 9.48 -16.04
CA ARG A 181 -1.66 10.42 -15.82
C ARG A 181 -2.28 10.21 -14.46
N LYS A 182 -2.74 11.30 -13.85
CA LYS A 182 -3.52 11.27 -12.61
C LYS A 182 -4.67 10.27 -12.66
N GLU A 183 -5.44 10.28 -13.76
CA GLU A 183 -6.56 9.36 -13.93
C GLU A 183 -6.17 7.89 -13.91
N ASP A 184 -4.99 7.55 -14.45
CA ASP A 184 -4.50 6.17 -14.46
C ASP A 184 -4.20 5.70 -13.04
N PHE A 185 -3.56 6.54 -12.21
CA PHE A 185 -3.34 6.24 -10.80
C PHE A 185 -4.65 6.06 -10.03
N ILE A 186 -5.63 6.92 -10.27
CA ILE A 186 -6.91 6.84 -9.58
C ILE A 186 -7.66 5.56 -9.98
N LYS A 187 -7.84 5.33 -11.30
CA LYS A 187 -8.65 4.23 -11.82
C LYS A 187 -8.00 2.87 -11.68
N LYS A 188 -6.70 2.74 -11.99
CA LYS A 188 -6.01 1.44 -12.06
C LYS A 188 -5.34 1.04 -10.75
N PHE A 189 -5.11 1.99 -9.84
CA PHE A 189 -4.46 1.71 -8.56
C PHE A 189 -5.40 2.00 -7.38
N MET A 190 -5.80 3.25 -7.16
CA MET A 190 -6.50 3.62 -5.92
C MET A 190 -7.88 2.97 -5.79
N TYR A 191 -8.72 3.03 -6.83
CA TYR A 191 -10.03 2.39 -6.79
C TYR A 191 -9.95 0.87 -6.67
N VAL A 192 -9.03 0.24 -7.39
CA VAL A 192 -8.83 -1.22 -7.32
C VAL A 192 -8.49 -1.67 -5.89
N VAL A 193 -7.61 -0.93 -5.22
CA VAL A 193 -7.21 -1.23 -3.83
C VAL A 193 -8.37 -0.99 -2.86
N LEU A 194 -9.06 0.16 -2.95
CA LEU A 194 -10.19 0.47 -2.07
C LEU A 194 -11.32 -0.55 -2.24
N ASP A 195 -11.71 -0.84 -3.49
CA ASP A 195 -12.75 -1.81 -3.80
C ASP A 195 -12.42 -3.18 -3.23
N ARG A 196 -11.15 -3.60 -3.34
CA ARG A 196 -10.73 -4.88 -2.78
C ARG A 196 -10.81 -4.89 -1.26
N ILE A 197 -10.30 -3.87 -0.59
CA ILE A 197 -10.28 -3.81 0.88
C ILE A 197 -11.71 -3.72 1.44
N ILE A 198 -12.55 -2.87 0.84
CA ILE A 198 -13.96 -2.74 1.23
C ILE A 198 -14.70 -4.07 1.04
N SER A 199 -14.52 -4.73 -0.10
CA SER A 199 -15.15 -6.02 -0.39
C SER A 199 -14.71 -7.10 0.60
N GLU A 200 -13.42 -7.17 0.92
CA GLU A 200 -12.87 -8.12 1.89
C GLU A 200 -13.38 -7.83 3.32
N LEU A 201 -13.44 -6.57 3.74
CA LEU A 201 -13.98 -6.21 5.07
C LEU A 201 -15.46 -6.59 5.19
N LYS A 202 -16.27 -6.25 4.18
CA LYS A 202 -17.69 -6.64 4.14
C LYS A 202 -17.88 -8.15 4.15
N SER A 203 -17.05 -8.89 3.41
CA SER A 203 -17.12 -10.35 3.39
C SER A 203 -16.69 -10.99 4.71
N ARG A 204 -15.63 -10.46 5.36
CA ARG A 204 -15.07 -11.01 6.60
C ARG A 204 -15.89 -10.72 7.85
N PHE A 205 -16.61 -9.59 7.84
CA PHE A 205 -17.50 -9.18 8.92
C PHE A 205 -18.97 -9.23 8.46
N SER A 206 -19.28 -10.20 7.60
CA SER A 206 -20.65 -10.58 7.27
C SER A 206 -21.44 -10.98 8.51
N ARG A 207 -22.76 -11.03 8.40
CA ARG A 207 -23.64 -11.41 9.52
C ARG A 207 -23.25 -12.75 10.13
N ASP A 208 -23.01 -13.76 9.30
CA ASP A 208 -22.64 -15.11 9.73
C ASP A 208 -21.32 -15.12 10.52
N SER A 209 -20.33 -14.36 10.08
CA SER A 209 -19.06 -14.22 10.80
C SER A 209 -19.18 -13.46 12.12
N LEU A 210 -20.10 -12.50 12.21
CA LEU A 210 -20.36 -11.76 13.45
C LEU A 210 -21.06 -12.65 14.48
N GLU A 211 -22.00 -13.50 14.05
CA GLU A 211 -22.65 -14.50 14.91
C GLU A 211 -21.63 -15.51 15.48
N ILE A 212 -20.63 -15.90 14.68
CA ILE A 212 -19.51 -16.74 15.17
C ILE A 212 -18.67 -16.00 16.22
N MET A 213 -18.34 -14.73 15.98
CA MET A 213 -17.54 -13.94 16.93
C MET A 213 -18.29 -13.73 18.27
N GLU A 214 -19.61 -13.50 18.21
CA GLU A 214 -20.47 -13.41 19.41
C GLU A 214 -20.50 -14.74 20.18
N GLY A 215 -20.60 -15.86 19.46
CA GLY A 215 -20.49 -17.20 20.04
C GLY A 215 -19.16 -17.44 20.75
N VAL A 216 -18.04 -17.02 20.18
CA VAL A 216 -16.71 -17.14 20.79
C VAL A 216 -16.58 -16.29 22.07
N GLN A 217 -17.13 -15.07 22.07
CA GLN A 217 -17.12 -14.21 23.27
C GLN A 217 -17.91 -14.86 24.42
N SER A 218 -19.05 -15.48 24.13
CA SER A 218 -19.86 -16.16 25.15
C SER A 218 -19.17 -17.35 25.82
N LEU A 219 -18.13 -17.91 25.17
CA LEU A 219 -17.34 -19.04 25.68
C LEU A 219 -16.16 -18.62 26.57
N ASN A 220 -15.85 -17.32 26.63
CA ASN A 220 -14.76 -16.78 27.44
C ASN A 220 -15.25 -15.57 28.26
N PRO A 221 -16.05 -15.81 29.33
CA PRO A 221 -16.67 -14.77 30.15
C PRO A 221 -15.67 -13.97 30.99
#